data_AF-A0A2V8RFJ1-F1
#
_entry.id   AF-A0A2V8RFJ1-F1
#
_cell.length_a   1.000
_cell.length_b   1.000
_cell.length_c   1.000
_cell.angle_alpha   90.00
_cell.angle_beta   90.00
_cell.angle_gamma   90.00
#
_symmetry.space_group_name_H-M   'P 1'
#
loop_
_entity.id
_entity.type
_entity.pdbx_description
1 polymer ?
#
loop_
_entity_poly.entity_id
_entity_poly.type
_entity_poly.pdbx_seq_one_letter_code
_entity_poly.pdbx_strand_id
1 'polypeptide(L)'
;ESIGMRREDVCIGNINRCRPPGNRQPEPDETVQCRPFILREIAVVKPKVIVVLGATAAHNLLQVKTPISKLRGNFQDYFGVKVMPTFHPAYLLRDPNKKREVWEDMKKVREYLTAN
;
A
#
# COMPACT_ATOMS: atom_id res chain seq x y z
N GLU A 1 11.90 9.72 5.22
CA GLU A 1 11.80 10.70 6.33
C GLU A 1 10.83 11.85 6.08
N SER A 2 10.38 12.11 4.85
CA SER A 2 9.53 13.28 4.54
C SER A 2 8.20 13.35 5.31
N ILE A 3 7.68 12.24 5.83
CA ILE A 3 6.51 12.22 6.74
C ILE A 3 6.85 12.09 8.23
N GLY A 4 8.10 12.32 8.62
CA GLY A 4 8.54 12.21 10.01
C GLY A 4 8.68 10.77 10.52
N MET A 5 8.70 9.79 9.62
CA MET A 5 8.97 8.38 9.95
C MET A 5 10.28 7.91 9.31
N ARG A 6 11.06 7.15 10.09
CA ARG A 6 12.26 6.45 9.64
C ARG A 6 11.90 5.05 9.17
N ARG A 7 12.83 4.39 8.48
CA ARG A 7 12.60 3.06 7.90
C ARG A 7 12.35 1.99 8.96
N GLU A 8 12.98 2.15 10.13
CA GLU A 8 12.85 1.28 11.30
C GLU A 8 11.53 1.50 12.07
N ASP A 9 10.88 2.65 11.90
CA ASP A 9 9.60 2.95 12.54
C ASP A 9 8.41 2.33 11.79
N VAL A 10 8.65 1.69 10.63
CA VAL A 10 7.61 1.16 9.74
C VAL A 10 7.86 -0.28 9.31
N CYS A 11 6.79 -1.07 9.25
CA CYS A 11 6.81 -2.38 8.61
C CYS A 11 6.53 -2.23 7.10
N ILE A 12 7.31 -2.94 6.27
CA ILE A 12 7.08 -3.01 4.82
C ILE A 12 6.98 -4.47 4.43
N GLY A 13 5.89 -4.81 3.76
CA GLY A 13 5.62 -6.14 3.21
C GLY A 13 5.09 -6.07 1.79
N ASN A 14 5.00 -7.22 1.14
CA ASN A 14 4.43 -7.39 -0.20
C ASN A 14 3.33 -8.44 -0.18
N ILE A 15 2.40 -8.35 -1.15
CA ILE A 15 1.34 -9.35 -1.34
C ILE A 15 1.96 -10.73 -1.63
N ASN A 16 2.98 -10.78 -2.50
CA ASN A 16 3.72 -11.99 -2.82
C ASN A 16 5.08 -11.98 -2.13
N ARG A 17 5.49 -13.15 -1.63
CA ARG A 17 6.81 -13.34 -0.99
C ARG A 17 7.89 -13.78 -1.95
N CYS A 18 7.49 -14.29 -3.11
CA CYS A 18 8.39 -14.73 -4.16
C CYS A 18 8.34 -13.75 -5.33
N ARG A 19 9.48 -13.51 -5.97
CA ARG A 19 9.56 -12.68 -7.18
C ARG A 19 9.03 -13.49 -8.37
N PRO A 20 7.98 -13.02 -9.07
CA PRO A 20 7.50 -13.69 -10.28
C PRO A 20 8.57 -13.72 -11.39
N PRO A 21 8.59 -14.76 -12.24
CA PRO A 21 9.50 -14.85 -13.38
C PRO A 21 9.42 -13.61 -14.27
N GLY A 22 10.56 -13.08 -14.71
CA GLY A 22 10.59 -11.88 -15.55
C GLY A 22 10.01 -10.61 -14.90
N ASN A 23 9.78 -10.60 -13.58
CA ASN A 23 9.16 -9.49 -12.86
C ASN A 23 7.76 -9.12 -13.39
N ARG A 24 7.03 -10.10 -13.95
CA ARG A 24 5.63 -9.94 -14.33
C ARG A 24 4.76 -9.62 -13.11
N GLN A 25 3.52 -9.20 -13.35
CA GLN A 25 2.55 -9.12 -12.26
C GLN A 25 2.27 -10.53 -11.72
N PRO A 26 2.09 -10.67 -10.39
CA PRO A 26 1.64 -11.93 -9.82
C PRO A 26 0.30 -12.36 -10.42
N GLU A 27 0.17 -13.65 -10.69
CA GLU A 27 -1.10 -14.24 -11.11
C GLU A 27 -2.08 -14.31 -9.92
N PRO A 28 -3.40 -14.35 -10.16
CA PRO A 28 -4.39 -14.37 -9.09
C PRO A 28 -4.25 -15.55 -8.12
N ASP A 29 -3.85 -16.73 -8.59
CA ASP A 29 -3.60 -17.89 -7.74
C ASP A 29 -2.36 -17.69 -6.85
N GLU A 30 -1.29 -17.12 -7.40
CA GLU A 30 -0.08 -16.77 -6.64
C GLU A 30 -0.39 -15.77 -5.51
N THR A 31 -1.22 -14.74 -5.80
CA THR A 31 -1.62 -13.77 -4.78
C THR A 31 -2.52 -14.41 -3.73
N VAL A 32 -3.50 -15.23 -4.12
CA VAL A 32 -4.40 -15.92 -3.17
C VAL A 32 -3.63 -16.80 -2.21
N GLN A 33 -2.63 -17.54 -2.72
CA GLN A 33 -1.79 -18.41 -1.88
C GLN A 33 -0.86 -17.62 -0.95
N CYS A 34 -0.35 -16.47 -1.38
CA CYS A 34 0.55 -15.65 -0.57
C CYS A 34 -0.19 -14.69 0.39
N ARG A 35 -1.45 -14.34 0.11
CA ARG A 35 -2.21 -13.35 0.90
C ARG A 35 -2.27 -13.67 2.40
N PRO A 36 -2.44 -14.93 2.85
CA PRO A 36 -2.46 -15.24 4.29
C PRO A 36 -1.23 -14.74 5.07
N PHE A 37 -0.05 -14.65 4.45
CA PHE A 37 1.15 -14.17 5.13
C PHE A 37 1.05 -12.70 5.50
N ILE A 38 0.66 -11.83 4.56
CA ILE A 38 0.53 -10.39 4.84
C ILE A 38 -0.63 -10.13 5.82
N LEU A 39 -1.70 -10.93 5.77
CA LEU A 39 -2.80 -10.81 6.73
C LEU A 39 -2.37 -11.15 8.16
N ARG A 40 -1.56 -12.20 8.34
CA ARG A 40 -0.98 -12.54 9.64
C ARG A 40 -0.04 -11.45 10.15
N GLU A 41 0.79 -10.88 9.28
CA GLU A 41 1.65 -9.74 9.66
C GLU A 41 0.81 -8.53 10.12
N ILE A 42 -0.23 -8.16 9.38
CA ILE A 42 -1.15 -7.08 9.78
C ILE A 42 -1.80 -7.39 11.13
N ALA A 43 -2.24 -8.63 11.35
CA ALA A 43 -2.87 -9.05 12.60
C ALA A 43 -1.93 -8.99 13.81
N VAL A 44 -0.63 -9.24 13.61
CA VAL A 44 0.39 -9.15 14.66
C VAL A 44 0.79 -7.71 14.91
N VAL A 45 1.06 -6.94 13.84
CA VAL A 45 1.53 -5.55 13.93
C VAL A 45 0.43 -4.61 14.42
N LYS A 46 -0.84 -4.90 14.10
CA LYS A 46 -2.01 -4.07 14.42
C LYS A 46 -1.78 -2.57 14.08
N PRO A 47 -1.46 -2.26 12.81
CA PRO A 47 -1.08 -0.91 12.44
C PRO A 47 -2.24 0.07 12.58
N LYS A 48 -1.95 1.33 12.95
CA LYS A 48 -2.94 2.43 12.88
C LYS A 48 -3.32 2.74 11.43
N VAL A 49 -2.36 2.67 10.51
CA VAL A 49 -2.54 2.95 9.08
C VAL A 49 -1.77 1.94 8.24
N ILE A 50 -2.37 1.49 7.14
CA ILE A 50 -1.71 0.72 6.08
C ILE A 50 -1.61 1.60 4.82
N VAL A 51 -0.44 1.66 4.19
CA VAL A 51 -0.28 2.30 2.89
C VAL A 51 -0.13 1.22 1.82
N VAL A 52 -1.03 1.20 0.84
CA VAL A 52 -0.95 0.25 -0.29
C VAL A 52 -0.42 0.95 -1.53
N LEU A 53 0.67 0.40 -2.09
CA LEU A 53 1.41 0.99 -3.19
C LEU A 53 1.03 0.30 -4.51
N GLY A 54 0.23 0.98 -5.33
CA GLY A 54 -0.20 0.48 -6.65
C GLY A 54 -1.43 -0.43 -6.63
N ALA A 55 -1.89 -0.78 -7.83
CA ALA A 55 -3.12 -1.52 -8.05
C ALA A 55 -3.07 -2.92 -7.43
N THR A 56 -1.99 -3.69 -7.63
CA THR A 56 -1.85 -5.05 -7.10
C THR A 56 -2.02 -5.10 -5.58
N ALA A 57 -1.39 -4.18 -4.83
CA ALA A 57 -1.52 -4.12 -3.38
C ALA A 57 -2.96 -3.73 -2.95
N ALA A 58 -3.52 -2.69 -3.58
CA ALA A 58 -4.87 -2.22 -3.27
C ALA A 58 -5.94 -3.29 -3.57
N HIS A 59 -5.88 -3.91 -4.74
CA HIS A 59 -6.85 -4.94 -5.16
C HIS A 59 -6.78 -6.18 -4.27
N ASN A 60 -5.59 -6.62 -3.89
CA ASN A 60 -5.44 -7.81 -3.06
C ASN A 60 -5.80 -7.58 -1.59
N LEU A 61 -5.49 -6.41 -1.01
CA LEU A 61 -5.87 -6.12 0.38
C LEU A 61 -7.36 -5.76 0.50
N LEU A 62 -7.84 -4.83 -0.33
CA LEU A 62 -9.19 -4.27 -0.23
C LEU A 62 -10.25 -5.07 -1.01
N GLN A 63 -9.84 -6.07 -1.81
CA GLN A 63 -10.74 -6.88 -2.64
C GLN A 63 -11.59 -6.05 -3.62
N VAL A 64 -11.01 -4.98 -4.17
CA VAL A 64 -11.63 -4.09 -5.15
C VAL A 64 -11.00 -4.24 -6.52
N LYS A 65 -11.72 -3.84 -7.58
CA LYS A 65 -11.21 -3.77 -8.97
C LYS A 65 -11.00 -2.34 -9.47
N THR A 66 -11.28 -1.34 -8.63
CA THR A 66 -11.21 0.07 -8.99
C THR A 66 -9.78 0.47 -9.38
N PRO A 67 -9.57 1.22 -10.47
CA PRO A 67 -8.24 1.71 -10.84
C PRO A 67 -7.57 2.51 -9.72
N ILE A 68 -6.25 2.34 -9.55
CA ILE A 68 -5.50 3.00 -8.48
C ILE A 68 -5.59 4.53 -8.56
N SER A 69 -5.68 5.09 -9.77
CA SER A 69 -5.87 6.54 -9.99
C SER A 69 -7.16 7.10 -9.41
N LYS A 70 -8.22 6.27 -9.29
CA LYS A 70 -9.49 6.66 -8.66
C LYS A 70 -9.50 6.40 -7.15
N LEU A 71 -8.73 5.42 -6.67
CA LEU A 71 -8.66 5.07 -5.25
C LEU A 71 -7.70 5.97 -4.46
N ARG A 72 -6.61 6.43 -5.08
CA ARG A 72 -5.54 7.09 -4.37
C ARG A 72 -5.98 8.36 -3.64
N GLY A 73 -5.36 8.61 -2.49
CA GLY A 73 -5.60 9.82 -1.70
C GLY A 73 -6.92 9.82 -0.91
N ASN A 74 -7.70 8.73 -0.97
CA ASN A 74 -8.92 8.55 -0.21
C ASN A 74 -8.74 7.37 0.75
N PHE A 75 -8.83 7.62 2.05
CA PHE A 75 -8.76 6.56 3.04
C PHE A 75 -9.88 5.54 2.83
N GLN A 76 -9.48 4.27 2.79
CA GLN A 76 -10.35 3.11 2.83
C GLN A 76 -10.33 2.52 4.24
N ASP A 77 -11.23 1.58 4.49
CA ASP A 77 -11.28 0.85 5.75
C ASP A 77 -10.96 -0.63 5.51
N TYR A 78 -10.10 -1.18 6.36
CA TYR A 78 -9.79 -2.60 6.39
C TYR A 78 -9.92 -3.09 7.82
N PHE A 79 -11.12 -3.58 8.17
CA PHE A 79 -11.45 -4.06 9.51
C PHE A 79 -11.10 -3.04 10.61
N GLY A 80 -11.46 -1.78 10.41
CA GLY A 80 -11.18 -0.67 11.34
C GLY A 80 -9.78 -0.05 11.21
N VAL A 81 -8.89 -0.65 10.40
CA VAL A 81 -7.58 -0.06 10.07
C VAL A 81 -7.74 0.87 8.87
N LYS A 82 -7.24 2.10 8.97
CA LYS A 82 -7.24 3.03 7.83
C LYS A 82 -6.23 2.59 6.78
N VAL A 83 -6.66 2.55 5.52
CA VAL A 83 -5.82 2.19 4.40
C VAL A 83 -5.71 3.37 3.43
N MET A 84 -4.49 3.82 3.13
CA MET A 84 -4.24 4.84 2.11
C MET A 84 -3.72 4.19 0.83
N PRO A 85 -4.52 4.10 -0.24
CA PRO A 85 -4.01 3.76 -1.56
C PRO A 85 -3.19 4.91 -2.14
N THR A 86 -2.09 4.58 -2.81
CA THR A 86 -1.32 5.55 -3.59
C THR A 86 -0.57 4.88 -4.75
N PHE A 87 0.13 5.66 -5.57
CA PHE A 87 0.93 5.09 -6.65
C PHE A 87 2.17 4.37 -6.15
N HIS A 88 2.53 3.30 -6.86
CA HIS A 88 3.76 2.56 -6.58
C HIS A 88 5.00 3.37 -7.00
N PRO A 89 6.12 3.34 -6.24
CA PRO A 89 7.34 4.07 -6.58
C PRO A 89 7.85 3.79 -8.01
N ALA A 90 7.77 2.55 -8.49
CA ALA A 90 8.13 2.19 -9.86
C ALA A 90 7.29 2.90 -10.95
N TYR A 91 6.07 3.34 -10.64
CA TYR A 91 5.29 4.20 -11.54
C TYR A 91 5.86 5.62 -11.57
N LEU A 92 6.30 6.15 -10.43
CA LEU A 92 6.90 7.49 -10.33
C LEU A 92 8.27 7.59 -11.04
N LEU A 93 8.97 6.46 -11.19
CA LEU A 93 10.20 6.41 -11.99
C LEU A 93 9.91 6.59 -13.49
N ARG A 94 8.71 6.20 -13.94
CA ARG A 94 8.26 6.36 -15.33
C ARG A 94 7.56 7.69 -15.57
N ASP A 95 6.79 8.18 -14.59
CA ASP A 95 6.13 9.48 -14.61
C ASP A 95 6.40 10.26 -13.31
N PRO A 96 7.50 11.03 -13.26
CA PRO A 96 7.86 11.83 -12.09
C PRO A 96 6.84 12.92 -11.72
N ASN A 97 5.96 13.34 -12.65
CA ASN A 97 4.95 14.37 -12.36
C ASN A 97 3.93 13.91 -11.32
N LYS A 98 3.81 12.59 -11.14
CA LYS A 98 2.95 11.95 -10.14
C LYS A 98 3.52 11.97 -8.72
N LYS A 99 4.76 12.45 -8.52
CA LYS A 99 5.36 12.58 -7.18
C LYS A 99 4.57 13.54 -6.29
N ARG A 100 4.03 14.64 -6.84
CA ARG A 100 3.19 15.58 -6.08
C ARG A 100 1.94 14.90 -5.54
N GLU A 101 1.29 14.09 -6.36
CA GLU A 101 0.10 13.33 -5.96
C GLU A 101 0.41 12.38 -4.79
N VAL A 102 1.47 11.59 -4.88
CA VAL A 102 1.89 10.71 -3.78
C VAL A 102 2.28 11.49 -2.52
N TRP A 103 2.90 12.65 -2.69
CA TRP A 103 3.27 13.52 -1.57
C TRP A 103 2.04 14.02 -0.81
N GLU A 104 0.99 14.45 -1.50
CA GLU A 104 -0.26 14.84 -0.85
C GLU A 104 -0.95 13.66 -0.14
N ASP A 105 -0.88 12.44 -0.70
CA ASP A 105 -1.39 11.24 -0.03
C ASP A 105 -0.65 10.96 1.28
N MET A 106 0.67 11.14 1.27
CA MET A 106 1.53 10.90 2.43
C MET A 106 1.35 11.98 3.51
N LYS A 107 1.06 13.23 3.14
CA LYS A 107 0.67 14.27 4.12
C LYS A 107 -0.61 13.88 4.87
N LYS A 108 -1.63 13.38 4.17
CA LYS A 108 -2.87 12.90 4.83
C LYS A 108 -2.60 11.75 5.80
N VAL A 109 -1.69 10.84 5.44
CA VAL A 109 -1.22 9.77 6.35
C VAL A 109 -0.57 10.35 7.59
N ARG A 110 0.36 11.31 7.42
CA ARG A 110 1.01 11.99 8.54
C ARG A 110 0.00 12.68 9.45
N GLU A 111 -0.90 13.48 8.87
CA GLU A 111 -1.95 14.20 9.62
C GLU A 111 -2.81 13.24 10.45
N TYR A 112 -3.24 12.13 9.85
CA TYR A 112 -4.00 11.10 10.56
C TYR A 112 -3.23 10.49 11.72
N LEU A 113 -1.95 10.17 11.53
CA LEU A 113 -1.07 9.60 12.56
C LEU A 113 -0.71 10.59 13.67
N THR A 114 -0.72 11.89 13.39
CA THR A 114 -0.46 12.93 14.42
C THR A 114 -1.70 13.30 15.22
N ALA A 115 -2.90 13.16 14.64
CA ALA A 115 -4.16 13.50 15.29
C ALA A 115 -4.72 12.37 16.18
N ASN A 116 -4.15 11.16 16.14
CA ASN A 116 -4.63 9.95 16.83
C ASN A 116 -3.47 9.07 17.36
#